data_AF-A0A4Q5WAN0-F1
#
_entry.id   AF-A0A4Q5WAN0-F1
#
_cell.length_a   1.000
_cell.length_b   1.000
_cell.length_c   1.000
_cell.angle_alpha   90.00
_cell.angle_beta   90.00
_cell.angle_gamma   90.00
#
_symmetry.space_group_name_H-M   'P 1'
#
loop_
_entity.id
_entity.type
_entity.pdbx_description
1 polymer ?
#
loop_
_entity_poly.entity_id
_entity_poly.type
_entity_poly.pdbx_seq_one_letter_code
_entity_poly.pdbx_strand_id
1 'polypeptide(L)'
;VRSNALKSILTLHDAKRLVRDSESQPITLLLAQAVKGGFPCFEKNLPIEDANEQRYFLNYPRAGRVEVMHNMKWSTQDTENSYKTAYLGSLLLHVYAQLFEEGHRPATLKWSYPSAMSAKLVGQYEQIWSKLDEISPLKDDPRLTIYNPSGTITYSTTNPQAVFGTGDSTDWSQAAAAAPAPAPNWGWGNTEPDPAPAPAAVGGWGAPTSAPAALREIKIETGPIEFSFKNLENKESLTEACAVANYIANSKNIEVSEEFLTLCFDVGGSTTDFMALCRMNTKLTMVKQSSIRFAAQRVAHATKYSPNFKTVLLEMCDIKKISIQGLNKGESKFTANTAPYYFEQLVDRLEPEDFETFYRLIRSKCPELMSVNLYVTGLIMYYAGQMANKLITELSRSSHSPSSSGEWRPKINIVFAG
;
A
#
# COMPACT_ATOMS: atom_id res chain seq x y z
N VAL A 1 -13.75 17.50 -5.99
CA VAL A 1 -12.54 17.61 -5.15
C VAL A 1 -11.39 17.13 -6.02
N ARG A 2 -10.47 18.04 -6.41
CA ARG A 2 -9.24 17.61 -7.11
C ARG A 2 -8.50 16.69 -6.14
N SER A 3 -8.09 15.50 -6.58
CA SER A 3 -7.38 14.53 -5.73
C SER A 3 -6.25 15.22 -4.96
N ASN A 4 -6.42 15.35 -3.63
CA ASN A 4 -5.40 15.83 -2.69
C ASN A 4 -4.39 14.71 -2.37
N ALA A 5 -4.15 13.78 -3.31
CA ALA A 5 -3.21 12.69 -3.12
C ALA A 5 -1.78 13.26 -3.07
N LEU A 6 -1.31 13.55 -1.86
CA LEU A 6 0.09 13.79 -1.58
C LEU A 6 0.81 12.46 -1.71
N LYS A 7 1.44 12.22 -2.87
CA LYS A 7 2.31 11.05 -3.06
C LYS A 7 3.54 11.22 -2.17
N SER A 8 3.93 10.14 -1.48
CA SER A 8 5.13 10.10 -0.63
C SER A 8 6.41 10.10 -1.47
N ILE A 9 6.72 11.28 -2.01
CA ILE A 9 7.82 11.50 -2.94
C ILE A 9 8.82 12.46 -2.31
N LEU A 10 10.07 12.02 -2.18
CA LEU A 10 11.17 12.81 -1.64
C LEU A 10 12.28 12.98 -2.69
N THR A 11 12.56 14.24 -3.05
CA THR A 11 13.72 14.60 -3.87
C THR A 11 14.97 14.56 -3.00
N LEU A 12 15.96 13.77 -3.40
CA LEU A 12 17.20 13.59 -2.66
C LEU A 12 18.22 14.65 -3.02
N HIS A 13 18.95 15.12 -2.01
CA HIS A 13 20.14 15.94 -2.23
C HIS A 13 21.30 15.08 -2.73
N ASP A 14 22.21 15.72 -3.46
CA ASP A 14 23.53 15.12 -3.72
C ASP A 14 24.26 14.98 -2.39
N ALA A 15 24.55 13.73 -1.99
CA ALA A 15 25.20 13.42 -0.72
C ALA A 15 26.56 14.12 -0.55
N LYS A 16 27.24 14.47 -1.66
CA LYS A 16 28.51 15.22 -1.62
C LYS A 16 28.34 16.69 -1.27
N ARG A 17 27.12 17.22 -1.33
CA ARG A 17 26.77 18.62 -1.05
C ARG A 17 26.17 18.81 0.34
N LEU A 18 25.95 17.72 1.08
CA LEU A 18 25.44 17.79 2.44
C LEU A 18 26.52 18.30 3.39
N VAL A 19 26.26 19.44 4.01
CA VAL A 19 27.13 20.03 5.03
C VAL A 19 26.89 19.32 6.35
N ARG A 20 27.96 18.80 6.95
CA ARG A 20 27.90 18.19 8.29
C ARG A 20 27.98 19.29 9.34
N ASP A 21 27.16 19.19 10.38
CA ASP A 21 27.20 20.13 11.50
C ASP A 21 28.41 19.85 12.41
N SER A 22 28.91 18.60 12.41
CA SER A 22 30.17 18.19 13.04
C SER A 22 30.82 17.02 12.29
N GLU A 23 32.14 16.87 12.37
CA GLU A 23 32.87 15.81 11.66
C GLU A 23 32.46 14.39 12.09
N SER A 24 32.03 14.23 13.34
CA SER A 24 31.61 12.96 13.95
C SER A 24 30.16 12.58 13.68
N GLN A 25 29.36 13.45 13.04
CA GLN A 25 27.94 13.19 12.81
C GLN A 25 27.73 12.10 11.75
N PRO A 26 27.01 11.00 12.06
CA PRO A 26 26.62 10.00 11.08
C PRO A 26 25.77 10.62 9.95
N ILE A 27 26.04 10.21 8.71
CA ILE A 27 25.28 10.69 7.54
C ILE A 27 23.78 10.40 7.65
N THR A 28 23.40 9.27 8.28
CA THR A 28 22.00 8.90 8.50
C THR A 28 21.25 9.93 9.34
N LEU A 29 21.89 10.53 10.34
CA LEU A 29 21.27 11.60 11.14
C LEU A 29 21.05 12.86 10.31
N LEU A 30 21.98 13.21 9.42
CA LEU A 30 21.81 14.34 8.51
C LEU A 30 20.68 14.10 7.52
N LEU A 31 20.58 12.88 6.98
CA LEU A 31 19.50 12.48 6.06
C LEU A 31 18.13 12.42 6.73
N ALA A 32 18.06 12.34 8.06
CA ALA A 32 16.81 12.35 8.82
C ALA A 32 16.27 13.76 9.09
N GLN A 33 17.11 14.79 8.98
CA GLN A 33 16.70 16.17 9.22
C GLN A 33 15.73 16.64 8.12
N ALA A 34 14.64 17.30 8.52
CA ALA A 34 13.76 17.95 7.56
C ALA A 34 14.53 18.95 6.70
N VAL A 35 14.14 19.09 5.44
CA VAL A 35 14.81 19.92 4.44
C VAL A 35 16.22 19.42 4.04
N LYS A 36 17.12 19.14 4.99
CA LYS A 36 18.48 18.63 4.70
C LYS A 36 18.49 17.20 4.16
N GLY A 37 17.54 16.36 4.57
CA GLY A 37 17.42 14.99 4.08
C GLY A 37 16.79 14.88 2.70
N GLY A 38 16.13 15.94 2.23
CA GLY A 38 15.46 16.00 0.94
C GLY A 38 14.26 16.94 0.97
N PHE A 39 13.65 17.15 -0.19
CA PHE A 39 12.45 17.99 -0.34
C PHE A 39 11.26 17.18 -0.85
N PRO A 40 10.08 17.27 -0.21
CA PRO A 40 8.86 16.72 -0.78
C PRO A 40 8.60 17.28 -2.17
N CYS A 41 8.23 16.43 -3.13
CA CYS A 41 7.94 16.85 -4.49
C CYS A 41 6.49 16.54 -4.85
N PHE A 42 5.72 17.60 -5.09
CA PHE A 42 4.30 17.52 -5.48
C PHE A 42 4.08 17.87 -6.96
N GLU A 43 5.15 18.16 -7.70
CA GLU A 43 5.07 18.43 -9.14
C GLU A 43 4.70 17.16 -9.90
N LYS A 44 3.72 17.29 -10.79
CA LYS A 44 3.22 16.17 -11.59
C LYS A 44 3.96 16.04 -12.93
N ASN A 45 4.61 17.07 -13.44
CA ASN A 45 5.32 17.03 -14.73
C ASN A 45 6.84 17.04 -14.54
N LEU A 46 7.39 15.92 -14.05
CA LEU A 46 8.83 15.78 -13.82
C LEU A 46 9.56 15.34 -15.11
N PRO A 47 10.78 15.86 -15.37
CA PRO A 47 11.60 15.46 -16.52
C PRO A 47 12.29 14.12 -16.24
N ILE A 48 11.51 13.04 -16.26
CA ILE A 48 12.01 11.69 -16.01
C ILE A 48 12.91 11.22 -17.15
N GLU A 49 14.05 10.64 -16.78
CA GLU A 49 14.98 9.97 -17.70
C GLU A 49 14.82 8.44 -17.60
N ASP A 50 14.74 7.91 -16.38
CA ASP A 50 14.56 6.47 -16.12
C ASP A 50 13.93 6.23 -14.74
N ALA A 51 13.54 4.99 -14.45
CA ALA A 51 12.92 4.58 -13.20
C ALA A 51 13.35 3.18 -12.74
N ASN A 52 13.29 2.94 -11.44
CA ASN A 52 13.32 1.60 -10.87
C ASN A 52 12.20 1.45 -9.83
N GLU A 53 12.18 0.33 -9.09
CA GLU A 53 11.10 0.00 -8.15
C GLU A 53 10.94 1.00 -7.00
N GLN A 54 12.00 1.74 -6.65
CA GLN A 54 12.01 2.65 -5.49
C GLN A 54 12.27 4.11 -5.87
N ARG A 55 12.88 4.35 -7.04
CA ARG A 55 13.41 5.67 -7.43
C ARG A 55 13.03 6.05 -8.86
N TYR A 56 12.88 7.35 -9.06
CA TYR A 56 12.88 8.00 -10.37
C TYR A 56 14.18 8.77 -10.55
N PHE A 57 14.75 8.69 -11.75
CA PHE A 57 15.92 9.44 -12.16
C PHE A 57 15.46 10.57 -13.05
N LEU A 58 15.64 11.81 -12.59
CA LEU A 58 15.26 13.01 -13.31
C LEU A 58 16.49 13.67 -13.91
N ASN A 59 16.32 14.34 -15.05
CA ASN A 59 17.39 15.10 -15.69
C ASN A 59 16.92 16.53 -15.97
N TYR A 60 17.46 17.49 -15.24
CA TYR A 60 17.16 18.90 -15.42
C TYR A 60 18.26 19.56 -16.25
N PRO A 61 17.94 20.24 -17.37
CA PRO A 61 18.94 20.83 -18.27
C PRO A 61 19.95 21.77 -17.59
N ARG A 62 19.54 22.44 -16.50
CA ARG A 62 20.39 23.39 -15.74
C ARG A 62 20.88 22.88 -14.39
N ALA A 63 20.28 21.83 -13.84
CA ALA A 63 20.58 21.34 -12.49
C ALA A 63 21.20 19.94 -12.47
N GLY A 64 21.23 19.24 -13.62
CA GLY A 64 21.78 17.91 -13.77
C GLY A 64 20.83 16.81 -13.31
N ARG A 65 21.42 15.65 -12.98
CA ARG A 65 20.69 14.45 -12.57
C ARG A 65 20.23 14.56 -11.12
N VAL A 66 18.95 14.29 -10.89
CA VAL A 66 18.32 14.32 -9.57
C VAL A 66 17.65 12.97 -9.32
N GLU A 67 17.76 12.47 -8.10
CA GLU A 67 17.08 11.24 -7.69
C GLU A 67 15.87 11.56 -6.82
N VAL A 68 14.78 10.86 -7.10
CA VAL A 68 13.54 11.01 -6.36
C VAL A 68 13.13 9.65 -5.83
N MET A 69 12.87 9.56 -4.53
CA MET A 69 12.37 8.35 -3.90
C MET A 69 10.85 8.38 -3.83
N HIS A 70 10.18 7.36 -4.35
CA HIS A 70 8.70 7.32 -4.44
C HIS A 70 8.06 6.17 -3.65
N ASN A 71 8.85 5.18 -3.22
CA ASN A 71 8.37 4.05 -2.43
C ASN A 71 9.21 3.88 -1.15
N MET A 72 8.66 4.32 -0.02
CA MET A 72 9.32 4.28 1.29
C MET A 72 8.55 3.45 2.34
N LYS A 73 7.30 3.01 2.08
CA LYS A 73 6.38 2.55 3.14
C LYS A 73 6.88 1.30 3.89
N TRP A 74 7.53 0.37 3.19
CA TRP A 74 7.80 -0.98 3.71
C TRP A 74 9.27 -1.29 4.03
N SER A 75 10.20 -0.40 3.72
CA SER A 75 11.60 -0.66 3.99
C SER A 75 11.94 -0.52 5.47
N THR A 76 12.83 -1.37 5.95
CA THR A 76 13.39 -1.31 7.31
C THR A 76 14.85 -0.83 7.31
N GLN A 77 15.38 -0.38 6.17
CA GLN A 77 16.75 0.11 6.07
C GLN A 77 16.91 1.47 6.75
N ASP A 78 18.00 1.67 7.48
CA ASP A 78 18.23 2.89 8.27
C ASP A 78 18.25 4.15 7.40
N THR A 79 18.86 4.08 6.21
CA THR A 79 18.89 5.19 5.26
C THR A 79 17.49 5.54 4.77
N GLU A 80 16.64 4.55 4.48
CA GLU A 80 15.26 4.78 4.06
C GLU A 80 14.38 5.31 5.20
N ASN A 81 14.62 4.85 6.42
CA ASN A 81 13.97 5.41 7.61
C ASN A 81 14.39 6.87 7.86
N SER A 82 15.64 7.22 7.53
CA SER A 82 16.11 8.61 7.56
C SER A 82 15.34 9.46 6.55
N TYR A 83 15.21 9.01 5.29
CA TYR A 83 14.39 9.69 4.29
C TYR A 83 12.92 9.83 4.69
N LYS A 84 12.32 8.80 5.32
CA LYS A 84 10.97 8.89 5.87
C LYS A 84 10.85 9.98 6.94
N THR A 85 11.82 10.04 7.84
CA THR A 85 11.87 11.06 8.90
C THR A 85 11.95 12.46 8.29
N ALA A 86 12.84 12.67 7.32
CA ALA A 86 12.99 13.95 6.63
C ALA A 86 11.73 14.34 5.84
N TYR A 87 11.10 13.39 5.16
CA TYR A 87 9.83 13.60 4.45
C TYR A 87 8.72 14.04 5.41
N LEU A 88 8.51 13.29 6.49
CA LEU A 88 7.46 13.58 7.47
C LEU A 88 7.70 14.90 8.21
N GLY A 89 8.94 15.20 8.60
CA GLY A 89 9.28 16.47 9.21
C GLY A 89 9.04 17.66 8.27
N SER A 90 9.42 17.53 6.99
CA SER A 90 9.18 18.58 6.00
C SER A 90 7.70 18.76 5.69
N LEU A 91 6.95 17.65 5.61
CA LEU A 91 5.50 17.68 5.43
C LEU A 91 4.80 18.34 6.61
N LEU A 92 5.20 18.02 7.85
CA LEU A 92 4.65 18.64 9.05
C LEU A 92 4.87 20.16 9.06
N LEU A 93 6.05 20.63 8.64
CA LEU A 93 6.32 22.06 8.50
C LEU A 93 5.40 22.73 7.46
N HIS A 94 5.13 22.08 6.32
CA HIS A 94 4.17 22.58 5.35
C HIS A 94 2.75 22.65 5.93
N VAL A 95 2.33 21.63 6.69
CA VAL A 95 1.04 21.61 7.38
C VAL A 95 0.93 22.73 8.41
N TYR A 96 1.98 22.99 9.20
CA TYR A 96 2.03 24.12 10.11
C TYR A 96 1.91 25.46 9.38
N ALA A 97 2.64 25.64 8.26
CA ALA A 97 2.58 26.86 7.49
C ALA A 97 1.15 27.17 7.02
N GLN A 98 0.46 26.17 6.45
CA GLN A 98 -0.93 26.31 6.02
C GLN A 98 -1.88 26.60 7.19
N LEU A 99 -1.78 25.82 8.27
CA LEU A 99 -2.67 25.98 9.42
C LEU A 99 -2.46 27.33 10.12
N PHE A 100 -1.22 27.84 10.18
CA PHE A 100 -0.95 29.17 10.74
C PHE A 100 -1.52 30.29 9.87
N GLU A 101 -1.44 30.15 8.54
CA GLU A 101 -2.10 31.07 7.60
C GLU A 101 -3.62 31.09 7.82
N GLU A 102 -4.22 29.92 8.10
CA GLU A 102 -5.64 29.77 8.43
C GLU A 102 -6.00 30.15 9.87
N GLY A 103 -5.03 30.59 10.69
CA GLY A 103 -5.26 30.98 12.09
C GLY A 103 -5.44 29.81 13.07
N HIS A 104 -5.11 28.59 12.65
CA HIS A 104 -5.15 27.39 13.47
C HIS A 104 -3.79 27.09 14.12
N ARG A 105 -3.80 26.46 15.31
CA ARG A 105 -2.59 26.02 16.02
C ARG A 105 -2.70 24.53 16.33
N PRO A 106 -2.14 23.63 15.50
CA PRO A 106 -2.31 22.20 15.68
C PRO A 106 -1.46 21.69 16.85
N ALA A 107 -2.10 21.45 18.00
CA ALA A 107 -1.44 21.01 19.22
C ALA A 107 -1.35 19.49 19.37
N THR A 108 -2.03 18.72 18.53
CA THR A 108 -2.08 17.26 18.62
C THR A 108 -1.91 16.62 17.25
N LEU A 109 -1.13 15.55 17.20
CA LEU A 109 -0.94 14.74 15.99
C LEU A 109 -1.32 13.29 16.27
N LYS A 110 -2.15 12.76 15.39
CA LYS A 110 -2.44 11.33 15.26
C LYS A 110 -1.96 10.86 13.91
N TRP A 111 -1.50 9.63 13.86
CA TRP A 111 -1.13 8.97 12.61
C TRP A 111 -1.88 7.65 12.50
N SER A 112 -1.89 7.09 11.29
CA SER A 112 -2.48 5.78 11.05
C SER A 112 -1.52 4.86 10.32
N TYR A 113 -1.75 3.55 10.48
CA TYR A 113 -0.91 2.51 9.90
C TYR A 113 -1.73 1.32 9.41
N PRO A 114 -1.29 0.60 8.36
CA PRO A 114 -1.99 -0.60 7.90
C PRO A 114 -2.00 -1.67 8.97
N SER A 115 -3.10 -2.42 9.10
CA SER A 115 -3.15 -3.53 10.06
C SER A 115 -2.21 -4.70 9.69
N ALA A 116 -1.74 -4.75 8.43
CA ALA A 116 -0.75 -5.73 7.95
C ALA A 116 0.70 -5.37 8.31
N MET A 117 0.91 -4.20 8.93
CA MET A 117 2.23 -3.79 9.40
C MET A 117 2.63 -4.64 10.62
N SER A 118 3.85 -5.18 10.64
CA SER A 118 4.32 -5.95 11.79
C SER A 118 4.56 -5.05 12.99
N ALA A 119 4.48 -5.60 14.20
CA ALA A 119 4.76 -4.85 15.44
C ALA A 119 6.12 -4.15 15.42
N LYS A 120 7.14 -4.80 14.82
CA LYS A 120 8.47 -4.21 14.61
C LYS A 120 8.39 -2.96 13.74
N LEU A 121 7.69 -3.02 12.60
CA LEU A 121 7.58 -1.90 11.68
C LEU A 121 6.72 -0.77 12.28
N VAL A 122 5.64 -1.09 13.00
CA VAL A 122 4.85 -0.09 13.75
C VAL A 122 5.74 0.63 14.77
N GLY A 123 6.52 -0.10 15.57
CA GLY A 123 7.45 0.51 16.53
C GLY A 123 8.53 1.37 15.87
N GLN A 124 8.99 1.02 14.66
CA GLN A 124 9.89 1.88 13.89
C GLN A 124 9.21 3.18 13.45
N TYR A 125 7.96 3.13 12.99
CA TYR A 125 7.20 4.34 12.67
C TYR A 125 6.92 5.17 13.92
N GLU A 126 6.58 4.55 15.04
CA GLU A 126 6.38 5.23 16.32
C GLU A 126 7.61 6.05 16.70
N GLN A 127 8.82 5.48 16.58
CA GLN A 127 10.08 6.20 16.82
C GLN A 127 10.34 7.36 15.86
N ILE A 128 9.84 7.28 14.62
CA ILE A 128 9.94 8.38 13.64
C ILE A 128 8.95 9.48 14.01
N TRP A 129 7.69 9.12 14.24
CA TRP A 129 6.63 10.05 14.60
C TRP A 129 6.91 10.77 15.91
N SER A 130 7.40 10.06 16.93
CA SER A 130 7.67 10.63 18.25
C SER A 130 8.72 11.73 18.25
N LYS A 131 9.57 11.81 17.21
CA LYS A 131 10.62 12.84 17.05
C LYS A 131 10.14 14.08 16.30
N LEU A 132 8.91 14.08 15.78
CA LEU A 132 8.40 15.23 15.02
C LEU A 132 8.01 16.42 15.91
N ASP A 133 7.96 16.24 17.24
CA ASP A 133 7.80 17.34 18.18
C ASP A 133 9.04 18.26 18.21
N GLU A 134 10.24 17.70 17.98
CA GLU A 134 11.51 18.43 17.91
C GLU A 134 11.51 19.52 16.83
N ILE A 135 10.74 19.33 15.75
CA ILE A 135 10.61 20.29 14.65
C ILE A 135 9.37 21.20 14.77
N SER A 136 8.54 21.01 15.81
CA SER A 136 7.34 21.82 15.99
C SER A 136 7.71 23.30 16.21
N PRO A 137 7.06 24.24 15.49
CA PRO A 137 7.21 25.67 15.76
C PRO A 137 6.47 26.10 17.05
N LEU A 138 5.67 25.23 17.66
CA LEU A 138 4.95 25.52 18.91
C LEU A 138 5.90 25.43 20.11
N LYS A 139 6.51 26.56 20.46
CA LYS A 139 7.45 26.66 21.60
C LYS A 139 6.73 26.75 22.95
N ASP A 140 5.53 27.31 22.95
CA ASP A 140 4.69 27.55 24.12
C ASP A 140 3.59 26.49 24.28
N ASP A 141 2.94 26.47 25.43
CA ASP A 141 1.79 25.60 25.71
C ASP A 141 0.57 26.03 24.86
N PRO A 142 -0.09 25.12 24.12
CA PRO A 142 0.21 23.69 24.02
C PRO A 142 1.29 23.35 22.98
N ARG A 143 2.28 22.57 23.46
CA ARG A 143 3.26 21.89 22.61
C ARG A 143 2.59 20.75 21.85
N LEU A 144 3.18 20.39 20.71
CA LEU A 144 2.72 19.26 19.90
C LEU A 144 2.74 17.98 20.73
N THR A 145 1.56 17.39 20.94
CA THR A 145 1.39 16.07 21.53
C THR A 145 1.19 15.05 20.42
N ILE A 146 2.04 14.04 20.36
CA ILE A 146 1.96 12.96 19.38
C ILE A 146 1.44 11.70 20.06
N TYR A 147 0.38 11.12 19.51
CA TYR A 147 -0.25 9.95 20.11
C TYR A 147 0.37 8.63 19.62
N ASN A 148 0.53 7.69 20.55
CA ASN A 148 1.08 6.36 20.29
C ASN A 148 0.04 5.43 19.64
N PRO A 149 0.47 4.36 18.96
CA PRO A 149 -0.40 3.33 18.42
C PRO A 149 -1.36 2.73 19.46
N SER A 150 -2.58 2.41 19.04
CA SER A 150 -3.57 1.72 19.86
C SER A 150 -3.11 0.29 20.20
N GLY A 151 -2.90 0.01 21.50
CA GLY A 151 -2.54 -1.31 22.04
C GLY A 151 -1.08 -1.47 22.48
N THR A 152 -0.85 -2.27 23.52
CA THR A 152 0.50 -2.56 24.03
C THR A 152 1.30 -3.34 22.99
N ILE A 153 2.33 -2.73 22.42
CA ILE A 153 3.36 -3.43 21.66
C ILE A 153 4.24 -4.17 22.67
N THR A 154 3.80 -5.35 23.11
CA THR A 154 4.59 -6.18 24.03
C THR A 154 5.69 -6.88 23.24
N TYR A 155 6.93 -6.42 23.41
CA TYR A 155 8.11 -7.16 22.95
C TYR A 155 8.33 -8.38 23.83
N SER A 156 7.58 -9.46 23.60
CA SER A 156 7.92 -10.75 24.21
C SER A 156 9.01 -11.42 23.36
N THR A 157 10.24 -11.43 23.85
CA THR A 157 11.34 -12.25 23.32
C THR A 157 11.25 -13.71 23.75
N THR A 158 10.16 -14.10 24.42
CA THR A 158 9.92 -15.47 24.86
C THR A 158 8.50 -15.91 24.50
N ASN A 159 8.45 -16.89 23.61
CA ASN A 159 7.30 -17.72 23.26
C ASN A 159 6.28 -17.13 22.25
N PRO A 160 6.34 -17.54 20.96
CA PRO A 160 5.35 -17.18 19.95
C PRO A 160 4.15 -18.14 20.02
N GLN A 161 3.23 -17.91 20.96
CA GLN A 161 1.90 -18.49 20.86
C GLN A 161 0.96 -17.43 20.29
N ALA A 162 0.93 -17.39 18.96
CA ALA A 162 0.02 -16.59 18.18
C ALA A 162 -1.38 -17.19 18.20
N VAL A 163 -2.37 -16.35 18.49
CA VAL A 163 -3.78 -16.59 18.18
C VAL A 163 -3.93 -16.64 16.66
N PHE A 164 -4.19 -17.86 16.17
CA PHE A 164 -4.62 -18.31 14.84
C PHE A 164 -4.01 -17.65 13.59
N GLY A 165 -3.13 -18.42 12.95
CA GLY A 165 -2.65 -18.19 11.58
C GLY A 165 -1.29 -18.79 11.23
N THR A 166 -0.76 -19.78 11.97
CA THR A 166 0.45 -20.50 11.56
C THR A 166 0.07 -21.66 10.64
N GLY A 167 -0.24 -21.34 9.40
CA GLY A 167 0.12 -22.18 8.25
C GLY A 167 1.23 -21.42 7.54
N ASP A 168 2.34 -22.11 7.26
CA ASP A 168 3.57 -21.56 6.69
C ASP A 168 3.34 -20.28 5.87
N SER A 169 3.92 -19.18 6.35
CA SER A 169 4.18 -18.03 5.50
C SER A 169 5.18 -18.48 4.43
N THR A 170 4.68 -19.14 3.39
CA THR A 170 5.31 -19.08 2.08
C THR A 170 5.18 -17.63 1.66
N ASP A 171 6.18 -16.86 2.09
CA ASP A 171 6.48 -15.55 1.59
C ASP A 171 6.69 -15.72 0.08
N TRP A 172 5.70 -15.34 -0.73
CA TRP A 172 5.76 -15.41 -2.20
C TRP A 172 6.88 -14.50 -2.79
N SER A 173 7.72 -13.90 -1.95
CA SER A 173 8.88 -13.08 -2.29
C SER A 173 10.25 -13.72 -2.08
N GLN A 174 10.36 -14.96 -1.59
CA GLN A 174 11.65 -15.66 -1.55
C GLN A 174 11.76 -16.76 -2.61
N ALA A 175 11.76 -16.35 -3.88
CA ALA A 175 12.52 -17.11 -4.87
C ALA A 175 13.99 -16.73 -4.68
N ALA A 176 14.77 -17.63 -4.10
CA ALA A 176 16.23 -17.50 -4.05
C ALA A 176 16.75 -17.27 -5.47
N ALA A 177 17.60 -16.26 -5.64
CA ALA A 177 18.27 -15.97 -6.90
C ALA A 177 19.13 -17.18 -7.33
N ALA A 178 18.58 -18.03 -8.20
CA ALA A 178 19.39 -18.97 -8.97
C ALA A 178 20.13 -18.18 -10.05
N ALA A 179 21.44 -18.43 -10.17
CA ALA A 179 22.31 -17.80 -11.16
C ALA A 179 21.72 -17.93 -12.59
N PRO A 180 21.92 -16.92 -13.46
CA PRO A 180 21.33 -16.95 -14.79
C PRO A 180 21.93 -18.10 -15.61
N ALA A 181 21.10 -19.07 -15.97
CA ALA A 181 21.42 -20.02 -17.03
C ALA A 181 21.52 -19.27 -18.37
N PRO A 182 22.44 -19.65 -19.27
CA PRO A 182 22.57 -18.98 -20.57
C PRO A 182 21.31 -19.20 -21.42
N ALA A 183 20.93 -18.15 -22.15
CA ALA A 183 19.70 -18.09 -22.94
C ALA A 183 19.61 -19.20 -24.01
N PRO A 184 18.43 -19.79 -24.29
CA PRO A 184 18.28 -20.69 -25.41
C PRO A 184 18.18 -19.90 -26.72
N ASN A 185 19.08 -20.23 -27.64
CA ASN A 185 19.11 -19.75 -29.02
C ASN A 185 17.94 -20.36 -29.82
N TRP A 186 17.06 -19.53 -30.39
CA TRP A 186 16.01 -19.96 -31.31
C TRP A 186 16.57 -19.97 -32.74
N GLY A 187 16.99 -21.14 -33.22
CA GLY A 187 17.43 -21.34 -34.60
C GLY A 187 17.00 -22.70 -35.13
N TRP A 188 16.15 -22.70 -36.16
CA TRP A 188 15.76 -23.89 -36.92
C TRP A 188 16.85 -24.22 -37.96
N GLY A 189 17.44 -25.43 -37.91
CA GLY A 189 18.38 -25.91 -38.93
C GLY A 189 19.11 -27.19 -38.52
N ASN A 190 19.04 -28.20 -39.38
CA ASN A 190 19.41 -29.59 -39.16
C ASN A 190 20.92 -29.86 -39.06
N THR A 191 21.35 -30.65 -38.07
CA THR A 191 22.27 -31.81 -38.21
C THR A 191 22.31 -32.61 -36.90
N GLU A 192 22.15 -33.94 -36.98
CA GLU A 192 22.13 -34.85 -35.83
C GLU A 192 23.53 -35.10 -35.21
N PRO A 193 23.59 -35.54 -33.93
CA PRO A 193 24.81 -35.69 -33.13
C PRO A 193 25.30 -37.14 -32.99
N ASP A 194 26.58 -37.32 -32.65
CA ASP A 194 27.11 -38.58 -32.10
C ASP A 194 26.83 -38.70 -30.58
N PRO A 195 26.67 -39.93 -30.04
CA PRO A 195 26.03 -40.17 -28.75
C PRO A 195 27.00 -40.09 -27.57
N ALA A 196 26.64 -39.29 -26.56
CA ALA A 196 27.28 -39.30 -25.24
C ALA A 196 26.28 -39.78 -24.19
N PRO A 197 26.75 -40.47 -23.12
CA PRO A 197 25.98 -41.43 -22.35
C PRO A 197 24.86 -40.79 -21.53
N ALA A 198 23.76 -41.54 -21.39
CA ALA A 198 22.55 -41.12 -20.70
C ALA A 198 22.84 -40.64 -19.26
N PRO A 199 22.55 -39.36 -18.92
CA PRO A 199 22.44 -38.96 -17.54
C PRO A 199 21.16 -39.56 -16.95
N ALA A 200 21.28 -40.05 -15.71
CA ALA A 200 20.23 -40.72 -14.96
C ALA A 200 18.91 -39.94 -14.99
N ALA A 201 17.81 -40.68 -15.20
CA ALA A 201 16.45 -40.16 -15.22
C ALA A 201 16.14 -39.39 -13.93
N VAL A 202 16.13 -38.07 -14.02
CA VAL A 202 15.53 -37.21 -13.00
C VAL A 202 14.01 -37.32 -13.19
N GLY A 203 13.37 -37.92 -12.19
CA GLY A 203 11.96 -38.29 -12.21
C GLY A 203 11.03 -37.14 -12.60
N GLY A 204 10.12 -37.44 -13.51
CA GLY A 204 8.98 -36.59 -13.82
C GLY A 204 8.03 -36.43 -12.64
N TRP A 205 7.11 -35.48 -12.80
CA TRP A 205 5.99 -35.19 -11.91
C TRP A 205 5.11 -36.43 -11.70
N GLY A 206 5.46 -37.30 -10.75
CA GLY A 206 4.68 -38.51 -10.49
C GLY A 206 5.39 -39.66 -9.77
N ALA A 207 6.30 -39.38 -8.82
CA ALA A 207 6.79 -40.41 -7.91
C ALA A 207 6.33 -40.10 -6.46
N PRO A 208 5.72 -41.05 -5.74
CA PRO A 208 5.14 -40.80 -4.42
C PRO A 208 6.25 -40.78 -3.38
N THR A 209 6.64 -39.60 -2.92
CA THR A 209 7.49 -39.44 -1.75
C THR A 209 6.67 -39.06 -0.53
N SER A 210 6.92 -39.81 0.55
CA SER A 210 6.38 -39.69 1.92
C SER A 210 4.93 -40.15 2.11
N ALA A 211 4.72 -40.94 3.17
CA ALA A 211 3.40 -41.35 3.64
C ALA A 211 2.48 -40.11 3.77
N PRO A 212 1.18 -40.20 3.41
CA PRO A 212 0.28 -39.08 3.51
C PRO A 212 0.32 -38.59 4.96
N ALA A 213 0.77 -37.34 5.15
CA ALA A 213 0.65 -36.68 6.44
C ALA A 213 -0.80 -36.86 6.87
N ALA A 214 -1.03 -37.49 8.03
CA ALA A 214 -2.36 -37.71 8.54
C ALA A 214 -3.12 -36.38 8.44
N LEU A 215 -4.25 -36.39 7.71
CA LEU A 215 -5.11 -35.22 7.56
C LEU A 215 -5.36 -34.68 8.97
N ARG A 216 -4.68 -33.57 9.31
CA ARG A 216 -4.96 -32.86 10.54
C ARG A 216 -6.33 -32.27 10.33
N GLU A 217 -7.33 -32.93 10.92
CA GLU A 217 -8.70 -32.44 10.94
C GLU A 217 -8.64 -31.04 11.56
N ILE A 218 -8.87 -30.02 10.74
CA ILE A 218 -8.98 -28.65 11.22
C ILE A 218 -10.28 -28.63 12.02
N LYS A 219 -10.17 -28.72 13.34
CA LYS A 219 -11.33 -28.58 14.22
C LYS A 219 -11.96 -27.23 13.92
N ILE A 220 -13.13 -27.25 13.30
CA ILE A 220 -13.94 -26.06 13.07
C ILE A 220 -14.61 -25.75 14.39
N GLU A 221 -14.19 -24.68 15.06
CA GLU A 221 -14.87 -24.21 16.27
C GLU A 221 -16.29 -23.75 15.90
N THR A 222 -17.28 -24.52 16.35
CA THR A 222 -18.71 -24.26 16.13
C THR A 222 -19.39 -23.63 17.34
N GLY A 223 -18.66 -23.44 18.44
CA GLY A 223 -19.18 -22.84 19.67
C GLY A 223 -19.58 -21.37 19.53
N PRO A 224 -20.32 -20.82 20.51
CA PRO A 224 -20.67 -19.40 20.56
C PRO A 224 -19.41 -18.54 20.56
N ILE A 225 -19.44 -17.45 19.79
CA ILE A 225 -18.32 -16.50 19.71
C ILE A 225 -18.64 -15.30 20.60
N GLU A 226 -17.79 -15.05 21.59
CA GLU A 226 -17.83 -13.82 22.37
C GLU A 226 -16.88 -12.77 21.79
N PHE A 227 -17.40 -11.56 21.58
CA PHE A 227 -16.59 -10.43 21.16
C PHE A 227 -16.21 -9.57 22.35
N SER A 228 -14.92 -9.26 22.47
CA SER A 228 -14.41 -8.24 23.40
C SER A 228 -14.24 -6.93 22.65
N PHE A 229 -15.30 -6.12 22.64
CA PHE A 229 -15.26 -4.81 22.00
C PHE A 229 -14.46 -3.81 22.83
N LYS A 230 -13.58 -3.08 22.17
CA LYS A 230 -12.82 -1.99 22.75
C LYS A 230 -13.43 -0.66 22.31
N ASN A 231 -13.70 0.23 23.27
CA ASN A 231 -14.02 1.60 22.94
C ASN A 231 -12.73 2.29 22.47
N LEU A 232 -12.80 2.98 21.33
CA LEU A 232 -11.67 3.75 20.83
C LEU A 232 -11.49 4.99 21.70
N GLU A 233 -10.24 5.27 22.08
CA GLU A 233 -9.90 6.47 22.82
C GLU A 233 -9.54 7.61 21.88
N ASN A 234 -9.80 8.85 22.28
CA ASN A 234 -9.45 10.00 21.44
C ASN A 234 -7.93 10.33 21.51
N LYS A 235 -7.13 9.55 22.24
CA LYS A 235 -5.71 9.83 22.54
C LYS A 235 -4.78 8.71 22.06
N GLU A 236 -5.12 8.07 20.96
CA GLU A 236 -4.33 7.02 20.33
C GLU A 236 -4.29 7.21 18.80
N SER A 237 -3.22 6.70 18.20
CA SER A 237 -3.04 6.54 16.76
C SER A 237 -3.63 5.20 16.34
N LEU A 238 -4.46 5.20 15.31
CA LEU A 238 -5.33 4.09 14.95
C LEU A 238 -4.82 3.36 13.70
N THR A 239 -5.28 2.13 13.45
CA THR A 239 -5.06 1.54 12.12
C THR A 239 -5.76 2.38 11.04
N GLU A 240 -5.29 2.32 9.79
CA GLU A 240 -5.93 2.97 8.63
C GLU A 240 -7.41 2.57 8.54
N ALA A 241 -7.71 1.28 8.74
CA ALA A 241 -9.07 0.75 8.82
C ALA A 241 -9.90 1.38 9.97
N CYS A 242 -9.35 1.51 11.19
CA CYS A 242 -10.06 2.17 12.29
C CYS A 242 -10.31 3.67 12.00
N ALA A 243 -9.34 4.36 11.38
CA ALA A 243 -9.47 5.77 11.05
C ALA A 243 -10.58 6.00 10.00
N VAL A 244 -10.60 5.19 8.95
CA VAL A 244 -11.64 5.22 7.91
C VAL A 244 -13.00 4.77 8.47
N ALA A 245 -13.05 3.76 9.35
CA ALA A 245 -14.27 3.37 10.06
C ALA A 245 -14.87 4.54 10.86
N ASN A 246 -14.02 5.27 11.60
CA ASN A 246 -14.45 6.45 12.35
C ASN A 246 -14.95 7.56 11.43
N TYR A 247 -14.29 7.79 10.29
CA TYR A 247 -14.77 8.75 9.30
C TYR A 247 -16.14 8.37 8.75
N ILE A 248 -16.33 7.09 8.37
CA ILE A 248 -17.60 6.55 7.88
C ILE A 248 -18.70 6.65 8.94
N ALA A 249 -18.41 6.27 10.18
CA ALA A 249 -19.37 6.32 11.28
C ALA A 249 -19.89 7.74 11.55
N ASN A 250 -19.06 8.75 11.29
CA ASN A 250 -19.44 10.16 11.44
C ASN A 250 -19.99 10.79 10.14
N SER A 251 -19.88 10.09 9.01
CA SER A 251 -20.40 10.54 7.71
C SER A 251 -21.87 10.12 7.55
N LYS A 252 -22.77 11.08 7.31
CA LYS A 252 -24.22 10.83 7.22
C LYS A 252 -24.70 10.05 5.99
N ASN A 253 -23.79 9.49 5.19
CA ASN A 253 -24.08 8.98 3.85
C ASN A 253 -24.16 7.45 3.75
N ILE A 254 -24.05 6.71 4.86
CA ILE A 254 -24.09 5.24 4.84
C ILE A 254 -25.20 4.74 5.77
N GLU A 255 -26.07 3.89 5.24
CA GLU A 255 -27.11 3.21 6.01
C GLU A 255 -26.48 2.15 6.93
N VAL A 256 -26.63 2.35 8.24
CA VAL A 256 -26.00 1.56 9.30
C VAL A 256 -27.01 1.04 10.33
N SER A 257 -28.18 0.59 9.86
CA SER A 257 -29.19 -0.08 10.71
C SER A 257 -28.76 -1.52 11.05
N GLU A 258 -29.52 -2.19 11.92
CA GLU A 258 -29.27 -3.59 12.34
C GLU A 258 -29.40 -4.59 11.19
N GLU A 259 -30.02 -4.18 10.08
CA GLU A 259 -30.15 -4.99 8.86
C GLU A 259 -28.89 -4.94 7.98
N PHE A 260 -27.91 -4.08 8.25
CA PHE A 260 -26.78 -3.88 7.35
C PHE A 260 -25.46 -4.45 7.90
N LEU A 261 -24.75 -5.14 7.01
CA LEU A 261 -23.33 -5.42 7.14
C LEU A 261 -22.60 -4.58 6.09
N THR A 262 -21.88 -3.57 6.55
CA THR A 262 -21.10 -2.68 5.67
C THR A 262 -19.67 -3.18 5.58
N LEU A 263 -19.25 -3.56 4.39
CA LEU A 263 -17.88 -3.91 4.04
C LEU A 263 -17.22 -2.69 3.41
N CYS A 264 -16.13 -2.21 3.98
CA CYS A 264 -15.39 -1.08 3.43
C CYS A 264 -13.99 -1.51 3.01
N PHE A 265 -13.58 -1.04 1.83
CA PHE A 265 -12.28 -1.29 1.21
C PHE A 265 -11.58 0.05 1.00
N ASP A 266 -10.46 0.25 1.65
CA ASP A 266 -9.52 1.34 1.34
C ASP A 266 -8.42 0.78 0.43
N VAL A 267 -8.54 1.04 -0.87
CA VAL A 267 -7.60 0.52 -1.89
C VAL A 267 -6.50 1.55 -2.12
N GLY A 268 -5.42 1.42 -1.39
CA GLY A 268 -4.23 2.24 -1.57
C GLY A 268 -3.36 1.81 -2.76
N GLY A 269 -2.16 2.39 -2.85
CA GLY A 269 -1.15 1.97 -3.82
C GLY A 269 -0.62 0.56 -3.51
N SER A 270 -0.17 0.31 -2.27
CA SER A 270 0.50 -0.93 -1.88
C SER A 270 -0.36 -1.93 -1.08
N THR A 271 -1.38 -1.44 -0.38
CA THR A 271 -2.26 -2.24 0.47
C THR A 271 -3.72 -1.96 0.15
N THR A 272 -4.55 -2.99 0.32
CA THR A 272 -6.00 -2.83 0.43
C THR A 272 -6.38 -3.12 1.86
N ASP A 273 -6.85 -2.11 2.57
CA ASP A 273 -7.32 -2.21 3.94
C ASP A 273 -8.82 -2.51 3.92
N PHE A 274 -9.24 -3.50 4.71
CA PHE A 274 -10.60 -4.02 4.77
C PHE A 274 -11.14 -3.82 6.18
N MET A 275 -12.40 -3.41 6.27
CA MET A 275 -13.15 -3.44 7.52
C MET A 275 -14.58 -3.87 7.30
N ALA A 276 -15.19 -4.37 8.37
CA ALA A 276 -16.61 -4.64 8.43
C ALA A 276 -17.25 -3.92 9.61
N LEU A 277 -18.34 -3.20 9.33
CA LEU A 277 -19.14 -2.45 10.29
C LEU A 277 -20.56 -3.03 10.33
N CYS A 278 -21.08 -3.24 11.52
CA CYS A 278 -22.50 -3.50 11.75
C CYS A 278 -22.94 -2.91 13.09
N ARG A 279 -24.25 -2.81 13.31
CA ARG A 279 -24.77 -2.36 14.59
C ARG A 279 -24.79 -3.51 15.59
N MET A 280 -24.09 -3.34 16.69
CA MET A 280 -24.04 -4.26 17.83
C MET A 280 -24.57 -3.52 19.07
N ASN A 281 -25.58 -4.07 19.75
CA ASN A 281 -26.16 -3.48 20.96
C ASN A 281 -26.44 -1.96 20.81
N THR A 282 -27.11 -1.57 19.73
CA THR A 282 -27.45 -0.18 19.33
C THR A 282 -26.30 0.73 18.84
N LYS A 283 -25.04 0.30 18.95
CA LYS A 283 -23.86 1.08 18.51
C LYS A 283 -23.28 0.55 17.20
N LEU A 284 -22.90 1.46 16.30
CA LEU A 284 -22.10 1.08 15.13
C LEU A 284 -20.73 0.59 15.60
N THR A 285 -20.38 -0.64 15.20
CA THR A 285 -19.21 -1.34 15.72
C THR A 285 -18.43 -1.94 14.57
N MET A 286 -17.10 -1.77 14.61
CA MET A 286 -16.21 -2.48 13.71
C MET A 286 -15.97 -3.90 14.25
N VAL A 287 -16.54 -4.87 13.56
CA VAL A 287 -16.47 -6.29 13.93
C VAL A 287 -15.28 -7.01 13.30
N LYS A 288 -14.70 -6.42 12.25
CA LYS A 288 -13.51 -6.93 11.60
C LYS A 288 -12.68 -5.82 10.98
N GLN A 289 -11.37 -6.00 11.06
CA GLN A 289 -10.41 -5.32 10.20
C GLN A 289 -9.37 -6.32 9.69
N SER A 290 -8.85 -6.07 8.50
CA SER A 290 -7.69 -6.74 7.93
C SER A 290 -7.03 -5.86 6.87
N SER A 291 -5.85 -6.24 6.40
CA SER A 291 -5.14 -5.52 5.35
C SER A 291 -4.37 -6.54 4.52
N ILE A 292 -4.40 -6.38 3.20
CA ILE A 292 -3.69 -7.28 2.27
C ILE A 292 -2.67 -6.48 1.47
N ARG A 293 -1.46 -7.04 1.27
CA ARG A 293 -0.39 -6.45 0.43
C ARG A 293 -0.66 -6.67 -1.06
N PHE A 294 -1.87 -6.32 -1.47
CA PHE A 294 -2.41 -6.53 -2.80
C PHE A 294 -3.33 -5.36 -3.13
N ALA A 295 -2.96 -4.57 -4.14
CA ALA A 295 -3.48 -3.22 -4.34
C ALA A 295 -3.19 -2.71 -5.76
N ALA A 296 -3.50 -1.43 -6.00
CA ALA A 296 -3.45 -0.81 -7.34
C ALA A 296 -2.06 -0.83 -7.99
N GLN A 297 -0.98 -0.83 -7.20
CA GLN A 297 0.39 -0.87 -7.72
C GLN A 297 0.67 -2.13 -8.57
N ARG A 298 -0.06 -3.23 -8.37
CA ARG A 298 0.04 -4.43 -9.23
C ARG A 298 -0.35 -4.12 -10.68
N VAL A 299 -1.37 -3.30 -10.88
CA VAL A 299 -1.81 -2.84 -12.22
C VAL A 299 -0.77 -1.89 -12.80
N ALA A 300 -0.29 -0.91 -12.00
CA ALA A 300 0.74 0.02 -12.45
C ALA A 300 2.02 -0.70 -12.88
N HIS A 301 2.47 -1.72 -12.14
CA HIS A 301 3.65 -2.52 -12.48
C HIS A 301 3.42 -3.44 -13.69
N ALA A 302 2.18 -3.88 -13.94
CA ALA A 302 1.88 -4.69 -15.11
C ALA A 302 2.05 -3.92 -16.43
N THR A 303 1.98 -2.59 -16.39
CA THR A 303 2.16 -1.73 -17.58
C THR A 303 3.53 -1.92 -18.23
N LYS A 304 4.56 -2.32 -17.46
CA LYS A 304 5.91 -2.63 -17.96
C LYS A 304 5.91 -3.72 -19.04
N TYR A 305 4.94 -4.63 -18.98
CA TYR A 305 4.86 -5.81 -19.84
C TYR A 305 3.84 -5.66 -20.97
N SER A 306 3.14 -4.52 -21.05
CA SER A 306 2.12 -4.28 -22.07
C SER A 306 2.72 -3.51 -23.26
N PRO A 307 2.87 -4.15 -24.44
CA PRO A 307 3.58 -3.55 -25.58
C PRO A 307 2.85 -2.34 -26.17
N ASN A 308 1.51 -2.35 -26.13
CA ASN A 308 0.68 -1.30 -26.71
C ASN A 308 0.32 -0.18 -25.73
N PHE A 309 0.82 -0.24 -24.49
CA PHE A 309 0.38 0.65 -23.44
C PHE A 309 0.71 2.12 -23.72
N LYS A 310 1.86 2.39 -24.35
CA LYS A 310 2.21 3.75 -24.79
C LYS A 310 1.13 4.37 -25.68
N THR A 311 0.55 3.59 -26.58
CA THR A 311 -0.50 4.05 -27.49
C THR A 311 -1.76 4.45 -26.73
N VAL A 312 -2.17 3.63 -25.75
CA VAL A 312 -3.30 3.97 -24.87
C VAL A 312 -3.06 5.29 -24.14
N LEU A 313 -1.86 5.49 -23.59
CA LEU A 313 -1.51 6.74 -22.89
C LEU A 313 -1.56 7.96 -23.83
N LEU A 314 -0.99 7.84 -25.03
CA LEU A 314 -0.95 8.93 -26.01
C LEU A 314 -2.36 9.31 -26.48
N GLU A 315 -3.22 8.33 -26.75
CA GLU A 315 -4.60 8.59 -27.16
C GLU A 315 -5.41 9.23 -26.05
N MET A 316 -5.27 8.76 -24.81
CA MET A 316 -5.97 9.38 -23.69
C MET A 316 -5.47 10.82 -23.46
N CYS A 317 -4.17 11.05 -23.61
CA CYS A 317 -3.61 12.40 -23.57
C CYS A 317 -4.19 13.30 -24.67
N ASP A 318 -4.39 12.80 -25.88
CA ASP A 318 -4.99 13.58 -26.97
C ASP A 318 -6.48 13.86 -26.72
N ILE A 319 -7.25 12.86 -26.29
CA ILE A 319 -8.67 12.99 -25.95
C ILE A 319 -8.87 14.06 -24.87
N LYS A 320 -8.04 14.01 -23.81
CA LYS A 320 -8.15 14.92 -22.67
C LYS A 320 -7.31 16.20 -22.79
N LYS A 321 -6.58 16.36 -23.89
CA LYS A 321 -5.63 17.46 -24.11
C LYS A 321 -4.64 17.62 -22.94
N ILE A 322 -4.22 16.48 -22.37
CA ILE A 322 -3.22 16.41 -21.30
C ILE A 322 -1.83 16.42 -21.93
N SER A 323 -0.92 17.20 -21.35
CA SER A 323 0.49 17.24 -21.76
C SER A 323 1.39 16.71 -20.64
N ILE A 324 2.19 15.69 -20.96
CA ILE A 324 3.13 15.03 -20.06
C ILE A 324 4.52 15.05 -20.71
N GLN A 325 5.46 15.70 -20.02
CA GLN A 325 6.86 15.77 -20.44
C GLN A 325 7.44 14.36 -20.55
N GLY A 326 8.15 14.06 -21.64
CA GLY A 326 8.75 12.75 -21.86
C GLY A 326 7.79 11.70 -22.44
N LEU A 327 6.50 12.01 -22.59
CA LEU A 327 5.52 11.13 -23.23
C LEU A 327 5.02 11.72 -24.57
N ASN A 328 4.23 12.79 -24.51
CA ASN A 328 3.66 13.47 -25.68
C ASN A 328 4.19 14.90 -25.87
N LYS A 329 5.12 15.32 -25.00
CA LYS A 329 5.82 16.61 -25.08
C LYS A 329 7.32 16.41 -24.93
N GLY A 330 8.08 16.93 -25.89
CA GLY A 330 9.54 16.78 -25.96
C GLY A 330 9.96 15.39 -26.45
N GLU A 331 11.22 15.04 -26.18
CA GLU A 331 11.76 13.71 -26.50
C GLU A 331 11.05 12.62 -25.68
N SER A 332 10.65 11.53 -26.34
CA SER A 332 10.01 10.40 -25.66
C SER A 332 11.00 9.66 -24.76
N LYS A 333 10.73 9.62 -23.45
CA LYS A 333 11.44 8.83 -22.44
C LYS A 333 10.63 7.61 -21.97
N PHE A 334 9.63 7.21 -22.76
CA PHE A 334 8.83 6.01 -22.49
C PHE A 334 9.63 4.73 -22.71
N THR A 335 9.77 3.93 -21.66
CA THR A 335 10.39 2.60 -21.65
C THR A 335 9.56 1.67 -20.76
N ALA A 336 9.88 0.37 -20.73
CA ALA A 336 9.27 -0.55 -19.79
C ALA A 336 9.45 -0.09 -18.33
N ASN A 337 10.59 0.52 -17.99
CA ASN A 337 10.87 1.01 -16.64
C ASN A 337 10.03 2.23 -16.27
N THR A 338 9.82 3.16 -17.21
CA THR A 338 9.09 4.41 -16.98
C THR A 338 7.58 4.28 -17.23
N ALA A 339 7.10 3.16 -17.79
CA ALA A 339 5.68 2.92 -18.05
C ALA A 339 4.78 3.09 -16.81
N PRO A 340 5.12 2.57 -15.61
CA PRO A 340 4.32 2.78 -14.41
C PRO A 340 4.24 4.26 -14.00
N TYR A 341 5.35 5.01 -14.14
CA TYR A 341 5.35 6.44 -13.87
C TYR A 341 4.36 7.18 -14.78
N TYR A 342 4.38 6.91 -16.09
CA TYR A 342 3.46 7.57 -17.01
C TYR A 342 1.99 7.16 -16.84
N PHE A 343 1.73 5.91 -16.43
CA PHE A 343 0.39 5.48 -16.04
C PHE A 343 -0.14 6.32 -14.87
N GLU A 344 0.64 6.41 -13.79
CA GLU A 344 0.31 7.19 -12.60
C GLU A 344 0.09 8.66 -12.95
N GLN A 345 0.95 9.25 -13.79
CA GLN A 345 0.79 10.64 -14.22
C GLN A 345 -0.49 10.88 -15.01
N LEU A 346 -0.89 9.94 -15.87
CA LEU A 346 -2.14 10.08 -16.60
C LEU A 346 -3.33 9.94 -15.64
N VAL A 347 -3.38 8.88 -14.84
CA VAL A 347 -4.50 8.58 -13.91
C VAL A 347 -4.72 9.72 -12.92
N ASP A 348 -3.66 10.34 -12.39
CA ASP A 348 -3.74 11.50 -11.47
C ASP A 348 -4.37 12.77 -12.08
N ARG A 349 -4.66 12.76 -13.39
CA ARG A 349 -5.23 13.86 -14.17
C ARG A 349 -6.55 13.49 -14.84
N LEU A 350 -7.03 12.27 -14.65
CA LEU A 350 -8.35 11.83 -15.12
C LEU A 350 -9.42 12.20 -14.09
N GLU A 351 -10.61 12.55 -14.58
CA GLU A 351 -11.81 12.73 -13.75
C GLU A 351 -12.67 11.45 -13.75
N PRO A 352 -13.62 11.27 -12.82
CA PRO A 352 -14.45 10.05 -12.72
C PRO A 352 -15.09 9.60 -14.05
N GLU A 353 -15.58 10.55 -14.84
CA GLU A 353 -16.20 10.35 -16.15
C GLU A 353 -15.23 9.84 -17.23
N ASP A 354 -13.92 10.02 -17.04
CA ASP A 354 -12.90 9.64 -18.01
C ASP A 354 -12.53 8.16 -17.93
N PHE A 355 -12.73 7.54 -16.77
CA PHE A 355 -12.30 6.16 -16.54
C PHE A 355 -12.99 5.16 -17.45
N GLU A 356 -14.27 5.37 -17.81
CA GLU A 356 -14.95 4.48 -18.75
C GLU A 356 -14.24 4.44 -20.11
N THR A 357 -13.88 5.61 -20.64
CA THR A 357 -13.14 5.71 -21.91
C THR A 357 -11.75 5.10 -21.77
N PHE A 358 -11.05 5.40 -20.68
CA PHE A 358 -9.72 4.87 -20.41
C PHE A 358 -9.70 3.34 -20.33
N TYR A 359 -10.63 2.72 -19.59
CA TYR A 359 -10.72 1.26 -19.49
C TYR A 359 -11.17 0.61 -20.81
N ARG A 360 -11.96 1.28 -21.65
CA ARG A 360 -12.26 0.80 -23.01
C ARG A 360 -11.01 0.79 -23.90
N LEU A 361 -10.15 1.80 -23.79
CA LEU A 361 -8.86 1.83 -24.50
C LEU A 361 -7.94 0.71 -24.01
N ILE A 362 -7.81 0.52 -22.69
CA ILE A 362 -7.05 -0.60 -22.12
C ILE A 362 -7.62 -1.94 -22.63
N ARG A 363 -8.93 -2.16 -22.54
CA ARG A 363 -9.56 -3.40 -23.01
C ARG A 363 -9.30 -3.69 -24.48
N SER A 364 -9.35 -2.68 -25.34
CA SER A 364 -9.20 -2.85 -26.79
C SER A 364 -7.74 -3.04 -27.23
N LYS A 365 -6.78 -2.39 -26.57
CA LYS A 365 -5.38 -2.33 -27.03
C LYS A 365 -4.40 -3.09 -26.14
N CYS A 366 -4.74 -3.26 -24.87
CA CYS A 366 -3.96 -3.92 -23.83
C CYS A 366 -4.83 -4.95 -23.06
N PRO A 367 -5.44 -5.94 -23.73
CA PRO A 367 -6.32 -6.93 -23.09
C PRO A 367 -5.64 -7.68 -21.93
N GLU A 368 -4.32 -7.86 -22.00
CA GLU A 368 -3.50 -8.41 -20.92
C GLU A 368 -3.53 -7.54 -19.66
N LEU A 369 -3.45 -6.21 -19.81
CA LEU A 369 -3.53 -5.28 -18.69
C LEU A 369 -4.95 -5.22 -18.12
N MET A 370 -5.96 -5.28 -18.99
CA MET A 370 -7.36 -5.41 -18.54
C MET A 370 -7.57 -6.69 -17.74
N SER A 371 -6.93 -7.80 -18.14
CA SER A 371 -7.00 -9.08 -17.43
C SER A 371 -6.37 -8.98 -16.04
N VAL A 372 -5.23 -8.30 -15.91
CA VAL A 372 -4.62 -8.02 -14.60
C VAL A 372 -5.53 -7.16 -13.73
N ASN A 373 -6.12 -6.10 -14.29
CA ASN A 373 -7.06 -5.25 -13.57
C ASN A 373 -8.27 -6.05 -13.05
N LEU A 374 -8.89 -6.86 -13.92
CA LEU A 374 -10.00 -7.75 -13.56
C LEU A 374 -9.61 -8.78 -12.51
N TYR A 375 -8.41 -9.36 -12.61
CA TYR A 375 -7.90 -10.29 -11.61
C TYR A 375 -7.75 -9.61 -10.25
N VAL A 376 -7.15 -8.41 -10.21
CA VAL A 376 -6.95 -7.66 -8.97
C VAL A 376 -8.29 -7.32 -8.31
N THR A 377 -9.21 -6.73 -9.07
CA THR A 377 -10.54 -6.36 -8.55
C THR A 377 -11.37 -7.59 -8.18
N GLY A 378 -11.32 -8.64 -9.01
CA GLY A 378 -12.06 -9.88 -8.79
C GLY A 378 -11.59 -10.62 -7.55
N LEU A 379 -10.28 -10.65 -7.28
CA LEU A 379 -9.74 -11.26 -6.07
C LEU A 379 -10.16 -10.51 -4.80
N ILE A 380 -10.14 -9.17 -4.82
CA ILE A 380 -10.63 -8.33 -3.72
C ILE A 380 -12.12 -8.60 -3.46
N MET A 381 -12.94 -8.67 -4.52
CA MET A 381 -14.37 -8.97 -4.41
C MET A 381 -14.66 -10.40 -3.96
N TYR A 382 -13.87 -11.38 -4.40
CA TYR A 382 -13.99 -12.75 -3.94
C TYR A 382 -13.67 -12.87 -2.45
N TYR A 383 -12.59 -12.22 -2.00
CA TYR A 383 -12.26 -12.12 -0.58
C TYR A 383 -13.38 -11.43 0.22
N ALA A 384 -13.98 -10.36 -0.32
CA ALA A 384 -15.15 -9.69 0.27
C ALA A 384 -16.30 -10.69 0.54
N GLY A 385 -16.63 -11.52 -0.45
CA GLY A 385 -17.67 -12.54 -0.32
C GLY A 385 -17.36 -13.60 0.74
N GLN A 386 -16.12 -14.09 0.78
CA GLN A 386 -15.67 -15.02 1.82
C GLN A 386 -15.79 -14.41 3.22
N MET A 387 -15.37 -13.15 3.36
CA MET A 387 -15.44 -12.41 4.62
C MET A 387 -16.89 -12.15 5.04
N ALA A 388 -17.76 -11.76 4.12
CA ALA A 388 -19.18 -11.56 4.38
C ALA A 388 -19.82 -12.84 4.93
N ASN A 389 -19.64 -13.97 4.23
CA ASN A 389 -20.19 -15.25 4.64
C ASN A 389 -19.69 -15.67 6.03
N LYS A 390 -18.37 -15.52 6.26
CA LYS A 390 -17.77 -15.82 7.55
C LYS A 390 -18.37 -14.96 8.66
N LEU A 391 -18.43 -13.64 8.46
CA LEU A 391 -18.94 -12.69 9.47
C LEU A 391 -20.41 -12.93 9.79
N ILE A 392 -21.26 -13.17 8.78
CA ILE A 392 -22.67 -13.52 9.00
C ILE A 392 -22.77 -14.77 9.88
N THR A 393 -21.98 -15.80 9.55
CA THR A 393 -22.02 -17.07 10.27
C THR A 393 -21.51 -16.94 11.70
N GLU A 394 -20.45 -16.15 11.94
CA GLU A 394 -19.87 -15.91 13.26
C GLU A 394 -20.75 -15.00 14.13
N LEU A 395 -21.27 -13.90 13.57
CA LEU A 395 -22.13 -12.95 14.29
C LEU A 395 -23.48 -13.56 14.66
N SER A 396 -24.06 -14.41 13.80
CA SER A 396 -25.29 -15.15 14.11
C SER A 396 -25.11 -16.14 15.26
N ARG A 397 -23.88 -16.62 15.50
CA ARG A 397 -23.52 -17.50 16.63
C ARG A 397 -23.15 -16.74 17.89
N SER A 398 -23.09 -15.41 17.85
CA SER A 398 -22.67 -14.61 18.99
C SER A 398 -23.84 -14.27 19.91
N SER A 399 -23.57 -14.24 21.22
CA SER A 399 -24.47 -13.65 22.22
C SER A 399 -24.76 -12.17 21.98
N HIS A 400 -23.93 -11.51 21.15
CA HIS A 400 -24.05 -10.10 20.78
C HIS A 400 -24.70 -9.91 19.40
N SER A 401 -25.38 -10.94 18.85
CA SER A 401 -25.98 -10.92 17.52
C SER A 401 -26.73 -9.61 17.23
N PRO A 402 -26.54 -9.00 16.05
CA PRO A 402 -27.32 -7.84 15.61
C PRO A 402 -28.82 -8.11 15.52
N SER A 403 -29.22 -9.38 15.36
CA SER A 403 -30.62 -9.80 15.28
C SER A 403 -31.05 -10.48 16.57
N SER A 404 -32.18 -10.02 17.12
CA SER A 404 -32.84 -10.63 18.27
C SER A 404 -33.59 -11.94 17.94
N SER A 405 -33.74 -12.30 16.66
CA SER A 405 -34.51 -13.47 16.20
C SER A 405 -33.67 -14.72 15.93
N GLY A 406 -32.36 -14.69 16.18
CA GLY A 406 -31.46 -15.84 16.08
C GLY A 406 -30.94 -16.17 14.68
N GLU A 407 -31.54 -15.63 13.62
CA GLU A 407 -31.00 -15.71 12.25
C GLU A 407 -30.80 -14.30 11.69
N TRP A 408 -29.55 -13.87 11.51
CA TRP A 408 -29.22 -12.57 10.95
C TRP A 408 -28.94 -12.69 9.45
N ARG A 409 -29.79 -12.06 8.64
CA ARG A 409 -29.68 -12.04 7.17
C ARG A 409 -29.47 -10.61 6.69
N PRO A 410 -28.26 -10.05 6.83
CA PRO A 410 -28.04 -8.65 6.53
C PRO A 410 -28.06 -8.36 5.03
N LYS A 411 -28.47 -7.14 4.69
CA LYS A 411 -28.14 -6.49 3.43
C LYS A 411 -26.66 -6.11 3.45
N ILE A 412 -25.94 -6.48 2.39
CA ILE A 412 -24.51 -6.19 2.27
C ILE A 412 -24.33 -4.84 1.59
N ASN A 413 -23.76 -3.88 2.31
CA ASN A 413 -23.29 -2.62 1.74
C ASN A 413 -21.81 -2.73 1.43
N ILE A 414 -21.39 -2.45 0.19
CA ILE A 414 -19.97 -2.41 -0.18
C ILE A 414 -19.60 -0.95 -0.42
N VAL A 415 -18.58 -0.49 0.30
CA VAL A 415 -18.06 0.87 0.23
C VAL A 415 -16.59 0.79 -0.18
N PHE A 416 -16.20 1.61 -1.14
CA PHE A 416 -14.78 1.86 -1.44
C PHE A 416 -14.42 3.23 -0.87
N ALA A 417 -13.49 3.27 0.07
CA ALA A 417 -12.93 4.48 0.62
C ALA A 417 -11.64 4.79 -0.16
N GLY A 418 -11.61 5.90 -0.89
CA GLY A 418 -10.47 6.26 -1.74
C GLY A 418 -10.76 7.50 -2.57
#